data_AF-A0AA95FJW7-F1
#
_entry.id   AF-A0AA95FJW7-F1
#
_cell.length_a   1.000
_cell.length_b   1.000
_cell.length_c   1.000
_cell.angle_alpha   90.00
_cell.angle_beta   90.00
_cell.angle_gamma   90.00
#
_symmetry.space_group_name_H-M   'P 1'
#
loop_
_entity.id
_entity.type
_entity.pdbx_description
1 polymer ?
#
loop_
_entity_poly.entity_id
_entity_poly.type
_entity_poly.pdbx_seq_one_letter_code
_entity_poly.pdbx_strand_id
1 'polypeptide(L)'
;MQKIFKFNQYVLEKYPTIWNTKIIWMVLASIVIHILFFIIGYFSHINPVSLQKFEVKDDYFRDGMIFIHLIISILMIVGWLIMMFKNNAFKTYYPSSKSKLFLQFVQYFIIIFACTTFYFSYMTGFKMFIKNKYPDKEMLGNIDVINRATPFLSQEMNNYTLDNRKYPKIFNDLYCETNINEINRNKKYFVYHNNVYQFYSVFSKISYKKDKYDNYEFPAKMDKKLLAYSEKKENCEVFYFKKEVVDLSSSIKTTGLTYYNFSDIFYDNELNNKAGYSENKYNELVVDDYIKDLQNKKSYAINKSVAELLDKKNPAEVEILLNKFLKISKEFGIENNLEPKQWTKMIVAPQNPNFEVRYFIRKSEKDRKDDDLAVDLGYDTAIDSAAVVADNGTIVNDTITIKMFNPNINNEISLEEYYKNNLTDYYYYSDHLRDLLINVDTMKSFDFFTQNIHVYIWIAFFISILIFSFRITGLKSVLFSLISSGVLTLGVTLLTVLYSLIVGGREEFFVMYFLLILALFILLVPILMMRKFGKLISSIFVNISMIGFVLFVLLIFGIISLHQRNACQDVYRNCKTLIEYLDFNVSYIILVCGFIFMYFYMSVIQKWKAMPQ
;
A
#
# COMPACT_ATOMS: atom_id res chain seq x y z
N MET A 1 7.97 49.64 9.11
CA MET A 1 8.06 50.03 7.68
C MET A 1 9.45 50.53 7.25
N GLN A 2 10.10 51.50 7.93
CA GLN A 2 11.42 52.02 7.52
C GLN A 2 12.53 50.95 7.38
N LYS A 3 12.57 49.93 8.24
CA LYS A 3 13.55 48.83 8.14
C LYS A 3 13.36 47.97 6.89
N ILE A 4 12.11 47.67 6.51
CA ILE A 4 11.77 46.92 5.28
C ILE A 4 12.16 47.72 4.04
N PHE A 5 11.93 49.04 4.06
CA PHE A 5 12.33 49.92 2.97
C PHE A 5 13.86 49.92 2.78
N LYS A 6 14.64 50.12 3.85
CA LYS A 6 16.11 50.07 3.81
C LYS A 6 16.63 48.72 3.32
N PHE A 7 16.02 47.61 3.75
CA PHE A 7 16.40 46.28 3.29
C PHE A 7 16.09 46.06 1.80
N ASN A 8 14.89 46.44 1.34
CA ASN A 8 14.52 46.34 -0.07
C ASN A 8 15.44 47.18 -0.97
N GLN A 9 15.85 48.36 -0.51
CA GLN A 9 16.81 49.20 -1.21
C GLN A 9 18.20 48.55 -1.28
N TYR A 10 18.69 47.99 -0.17
CA TYR A 10 19.94 47.24 -0.14
C TYR A 10 19.96 46.06 -1.12
N VAL A 11 18.89 45.23 -1.13
CA VAL A 11 18.80 44.07 -2.04
C VAL A 11 18.70 44.53 -3.50
N LEU A 12 18.00 45.63 -3.78
CA LEU A 12 17.95 46.21 -5.13
C LEU A 12 19.33 46.64 -5.63
N GLU A 13 20.09 47.35 -4.80
CA GLU A 13 21.40 47.91 -5.15
C GLU A 13 22.50 46.85 -5.26
N LYS A 14 22.51 45.84 -4.37
CA LYS A 14 23.58 44.82 -4.30
C LYS A 14 23.22 43.50 -5.01
N TYR A 15 21.95 43.11 -5.00
CA TYR A 15 21.48 41.82 -5.50
C TYR A 15 20.24 41.95 -6.41
N PRO A 16 20.36 42.63 -7.56
CA PRO A 16 19.20 42.99 -8.39
C PRO A 16 18.41 41.79 -8.92
N THR A 17 19.03 40.62 -9.11
CA THR A 17 18.34 39.39 -9.51
C THR A 17 17.41 38.88 -8.41
N ILE A 18 17.90 38.82 -7.17
CA ILE A 18 17.15 38.44 -5.97
C ILE A 18 16.00 39.43 -5.73
N TRP A 19 16.27 40.73 -5.88
CA TRP A 19 15.25 41.76 -5.73
C TRP A 19 14.16 41.64 -6.81
N ASN A 20 14.53 41.35 -8.06
CA ASN A 20 13.61 41.27 -9.17
C ASN A 20 12.68 40.06 -9.05
N THR A 21 13.20 38.89 -8.69
CA THR A 21 12.39 37.67 -8.53
C THR A 21 11.55 37.67 -7.27
N LYS A 22 11.81 38.58 -6.32
CA LYS A 22 11.12 38.65 -5.02
C LYS A 22 11.24 37.34 -4.22
N ILE A 23 12.27 36.53 -4.48
CA ILE A 23 12.45 35.21 -3.86
C ILE A 23 12.46 35.27 -2.33
N ILE A 24 13.11 36.27 -1.74
CA ILE A 24 13.16 36.42 -0.26
C ILE A 24 11.74 36.48 0.31
N TRP A 25 10.88 37.31 -0.26
CA TRP A 25 9.51 37.50 0.22
C TRP A 25 8.65 36.27 -0.03
N MET A 26 8.83 35.61 -1.18
CA MET A 26 8.10 34.39 -1.50
C MET A 26 8.46 33.23 -0.58
N VAL A 27 9.75 33.00 -0.33
CA VAL A 27 10.19 31.94 0.57
C VAL A 27 9.74 32.22 2.00
N LEU A 28 9.82 33.47 2.47
CA LEU A 28 9.30 33.84 3.79
C LEU A 28 7.79 33.62 3.91
N ALA A 29 7.01 34.01 2.90
CA ALA A 29 5.57 33.76 2.87
C ALA A 29 5.27 32.25 2.85
N SER A 30 5.97 31.47 2.02
CA SER A 30 5.85 30.02 1.98
C SER A 30 6.16 29.37 3.33
N ILE A 31 7.19 29.83 4.04
CA ILE A 31 7.52 29.31 5.39
C ILE A 31 6.36 29.49 6.35
N VAL A 32 5.70 30.65 6.35
CA VAL A 32 4.51 30.90 7.19
C VAL A 32 3.38 29.92 6.86
N ILE A 33 3.14 29.67 5.57
CA ILE A 33 2.13 28.70 5.14
C ILE A 33 2.54 27.26 5.48
N HIS A 34 3.81 26.89 5.35
CA HIS A 34 4.32 25.59 5.81
C HIS A 34 4.06 25.38 7.31
N ILE A 35 4.31 26.40 8.15
CA ILE A 35 3.99 26.34 9.58
C ILE A 35 2.49 26.14 9.80
N LEU A 36 1.65 26.85 9.05
CA LEU A 36 0.20 26.67 9.11
C LEU A 36 -0.23 25.24 8.75
N PHE A 37 0.26 24.70 7.64
CA PHE A 37 -0.05 23.32 7.22
C PHE A 37 0.46 22.28 8.21
N PHE A 38 1.62 22.51 8.81
CA PHE A 38 2.13 21.67 9.90
C PHE A 38 1.16 21.67 11.10
N ILE A 39 0.70 22.84 11.53
CA ILE A 39 -0.28 22.97 12.63
C ILE A 39 -1.57 22.25 12.28
N ILE A 40 -2.10 22.45 11.06
CA ILE A 40 -3.32 21.78 10.59
C ILE A 40 -3.13 20.26 10.64
N GLY A 41 -2.03 19.74 10.10
CA GLY A 41 -1.74 18.30 10.12
C GLY A 41 -1.57 17.74 11.53
N TYR A 42 -1.02 18.53 12.47
CA TYR A 42 -0.90 18.11 13.86
C TYR A 42 -2.26 17.96 14.55
N PHE A 43 -3.27 18.75 14.17
CA PHE A 43 -4.59 18.76 14.79
C PHE A 43 -5.67 18.01 13.99
N SER A 44 -5.40 17.62 12.75
CA SER A 44 -6.42 17.06 11.84
C SER A 44 -7.07 15.77 12.36
N HIS A 45 -6.31 14.93 13.08
CA HIS A 45 -6.78 13.66 13.61
C HIS A 45 -6.80 13.60 15.15
N ILE A 46 -7.05 14.74 15.81
CA ILE A 46 -7.11 14.79 17.29
C ILE A 46 -8.23 13.92 17.87
N ASN A 47 -9.34 13.78 17.13
CA ASN A 47 -10.42 12.86 17.46
C ASN A 47 -10.04 11.44 17.00
N PRO A 48 -9.93 10.44 17.89
CA PRO A 48 -9.53 9.09 17.53
C PRO A 48 -10.51 8.42 16.55
N VAL A 49 -11.78 8.84 16.50
CA VAL A 49 -12.76 8.35 15.51
C VAL A 49 -12.30 8.63 14.07
N SER A 50 -11.54 9.70 13.85
CA SER A 50 -10.97 9.99 12.52
C SER A 50 -9.93 8.95 12.07
N LEU A 51 -9.35 8.17 13.01
CA LEU A 51 -8.39 7.11 12.71
C LEU A 51 -9.05 5.74 12.45
N GLN A 52 -10.37 5.63 12.63
CA GLN A 52 -11.10 4.37 12.50
C GLN A 52 -11.56 4.07 11.06
N LYS A 53 -11.16 4.90 10.08
CA LYS A 53 -11.49 4.73 8.66
C LYS A 53 -10.40 3.98 7.93
N PHE A 54 -10.73 3.33 6.82
CA PHE A 54 -9.74 2.73 5.94
C PHE A 54 -8.77 3.78 5.34
N GLU A 55 -7.47 3.52 5.44
CA GLU A 55 -6.36 4.27 4.82
C GLU A 55 -6.34 5.78 5.11
N VAL A 56 -6.18 6.17 6.38
CA VAL A 56 -6.17 7.58 6.80
C VAL A 56 -4.95 8.36 6.28
N LYS A 57 -3.87 7.67 5.89
CA LYS A 57 -2.70 8.30 5.22
C LYS A 57 -3.09 9.11 3.97
N ASP A 58 -4.21 8.76 3.33
CA ASP A 58 -4.69 9.36 2.08
C ASP A 58 -5.77 10.44 2.29
N ASP A 59 -6.18 10.71 3.54
CA ASP A 59 -7.20 11.72 3.87
C ASP A 59 -6.83 13.11 3.37
N TYR A 60 -5.52 13.42 3.28
CA TYR A 60 -5.05 14.67 2.69
C TYR A 60 -5.59 14.89 1.26
N PHE A 61 -5.68 13.82 0.48
CA PHE A 61 -6.16 13.86 -0.91
C PHE A 61 -7.67 13.65 -0.99
N ARG A 62 -8.24 12.80 -0.12
CA ARG A 62 -9.65 12.42 -0.12
C ARG A 62 -10.58 13.48 0.47
N ASP A 63 -10.19 14.10 1.58
CA ASP A 63 -11.05 15.01 2.37
C ASP A 63 -10.94 16.48 1.91
N GLY A 64 -10.34 16.72 0.73
CA GLY A 64 -10.31 18.02 0.08
C GLY A 64 -9.25 19.00 0.59
N MET A 65 -8.39 18.61 1.54
CA MET A 65 -7.24 19.41 1.98
C MET A 65 -6.28 19.75 0.84
N ILE A 66 -6.13 18.83 -0.13
CA ILE A 66 -5.40 19.09 -1.38
C ILE A 66 -5.96 20.29 -2.15
N PHE A 67 -7.29 20.50 -2.20
CA PHE A 67 -7.86 21.64 -2.90
C PHE A 67 -7.53 22.97 -2.22
N ILE A 68 -7.56 23.00 -0.88
CA ILE A 68 -7.15 24.17 -0.10
C ILE A 68 -5.67 24.50 -0.36
N HIS A 69 -4.80 23.48 -0.37
CA HIS A 69 -3.40 23.63 -0.76
C HIS A 69 -3.30 24.23 -2.17
N LEU A 70 -3.93 23.62 -3.17
CA LEU A 70 -3.86 24.09 -4.55
C LEU A 70 -4.33 25.54 -4.71
N ILE A 71 -5.42 25.94 -4.05
CA ILE A 71 -5.93 27.31 -4.07
C ILE A 71 -4.89 28.28 -3.50
N ILE A 72 -4.32 27.98 -2.33
CA ILE A 72 -3.31 28.83 -1.70
C ILE A 72 -2.05 28.93 -2.58
N SER A 73 -1.57 27.81 -3.13
CA SER A 73 -0.42 27.80 -4.04
C SER A 73 -0.68 28.63 -5.30
N ILE A 74 -1.84 28.48 -5.93
CA ILE A 74 -2.21 29.25 -7.13
C ILE A 74 -2.26 30.74 -6.82
N LEU A 75 -2.91 31.14 -5.72
CA LEU A 75 -2.99 32.55 -5.33
C LEU A 75 -1.61 33.15 -5.04
N MET A 76 -0.74 32.40 -4.35
CA MET A 76 0.64 32.81 -4.10
C MET A 76 1.43 32.96 -5.40
N ILE A 77 1.35 31.98 -6.29
CA ILE A 77 2.08 31.99 -7.57
C ILE A 77 1.55 33.12 -8.46
N VAL A 78 0.23 33.30 -8.58
CA VAL A 78 -0.37 34.37 -9.40
C VAL A 78 0.00 35.75 -8.85
N GLY A 79 -0.14 35.97 -7.54
CA GLY A 79 0.25 37.22 -6.88
C GLY A 79 1.73 37.53 -7.09
N TRP A 80 2.58 36.50 -6.96
CA TRP A 80 4.01 36.60 -7.25
C TRP A 80 4.30 36.96 -8.72
N LEU A 81 3.66 36.27 -9.67
CA LEU A 81 3.82 36.53 -11.10
C LEU A 81 3.44 37.98 -11.44
N ILE A 82 2.35 38.51 -10.89
CA ILE A 82 1.94 39.91 -11.06
C ILE A 82 3.04 40.86 -10.54
N MET A 83 3.54 40.62 -9.32
CA MET A 83 4.60 41.45 -8.73
C MET A 83 5.91 41.39 -9.51
N MET A 84 6.29 40.20 -9.99
CA MET A 84 7.52 39.98 -10.76
C MET A 84 7.42 40.60 -12.16
N PHE A 85 6.26 40.50 -12.83
CA PHE A 85 6.09 41.03 -14.19
C PHE A 85 5.97 42.55 -14.26
N LYS A 86 5.55 43.22 -13.16
CA LYS A 86 5.57 44.69 -13.08
C LYS A 86 6.94 45.28 -13.42
N ASN A 87 8.02 44.63 -13.01
CA ASN A 87 9.39 45.08 -13.27
C ASN A 87 10.08 44.11 -14.24
N ASN A 88 9.72 44.16 -15.53
CA ASN A 88 10.32 43.23 -16.48
C ASN A 88 11.72 43.68 -16.94
N ALA A 89 12.73 43.36 -16.14
CA ALA A 89 14.15 43.63 -16.44
C ALA A 89 14.65 43.05 -17.78
N PHE A 90 13.89 42.16 -18.44
CA PHE A 90 14.25 41.58 -19.74
C PHE A 90 13.76 42.36 -20.96
N LYS A 91 12.77 43.26 -20.79
CA LYS A 91 12.24 44.13 -21.86
C LYS A 91 13.11 45.36 -22.08
N THR A 92 13.83 45.80 -21.06
CA THR A 92 14.86 46.83 -21.16
C THR A 92 16.19 46.14 -21.51
N TYR A 93 16.97 46.67 -22.46
CA TYR A 93 18.18 46.09 -23.04
C TYR A 93 19.37 45.94 -22.06
N TYR A 94 19.16 45.40 -20.86
CA TYR A 94 20.23 45.10 -19.94
C TYR A 94 20.96 43.83 -20.37
N PRO A 95 22.28 43.89 -20.63
CA PRO A 95 23.09 42.69 -20.87
C PRO A 95 23.09 41.85 -19.59
N SER A 96 22.40 40.71 -19.65
CA SER A 96 22.37 39.72 -18.56
C SER A 96 23.36 38.61 -18.88
N SER A 97 24.34 38.40 -18.00
CA SER A 97 25.29 37.27 -18.09
C SER A 97 24.57 35.93 -17.99
N LYS A 98 25.13 34.88 -18.59
CA LYS A 98 24.60 33.49 -18.57
C LYS A 98 24.26 33.03 -17.16
N SER A 99 25.17 33.26 -16.21
CA SER A 99 24.98 32.88 -14.81
C SER A 99 23.82 33.62 -14.14
N LYS A 100 23.55 34.88 -14.50
CA LYS A 100 22.40 35.64 -13.99
C LYS A 100 21.08 35.10 -14.54
N LEU A 101 21.04 34.63 -15.79
CA LEU A 101 19.86 33.99 -16.38
C LEU A 101 19.57 32.65 -15.71
N PHE A 102 20.61 31.81 -15.58
CA PHE A 102 20.48 30.52 -14.90
C PHE A 102 20.05 30.69 -13.43
N LEU A 103 20.66 31.63 -12.70
CA LEU A 103 20.28 31.88 -11.32
C LEU A 103 18.81 32.34 -11.18
N GLN A 104 18.28 33.10 -12.14
CA GLN A 104 16.86 33.44 -12.14
C GLN A 104 15.96 32.22 -12.37
N PHE A 105 16.34 31.32 -13.27
CA PHE A 105 15.65 30.04 -13.46
C PHE A 105 15.63 29.21 -12.16
N VAL A 106 16.79 29.08 -11.50
CA VAL A 106 16.90 28.39 -10.20
C VAL A 106 16.04 29.06 -9.13
N GLN A 107 15.99 30.40 -9.11
CA GLN A 107 15.11 31.13 -8.19
C GLN A 107 13.62 30.84 -8.44
N TYR A 108 13.18 30.72 -9.69
CA TYR A 108 11.80 30.30 -9.99
C TYR A 108 11.54 28.89 -9.48
N PHE A 109 12.49 27.97 -9.69
CA PHE A 109 12.39 26.60 -9.18
C PHE A 109 12.20 26.58 -7.66
N ILE A 110 13.02 27.30 -6.92
CA ILE A 110 12.91 27.38 -5.45
C ILE A 110 11.57 27.96 -5.02
N ILE A 111 11.11 29.03 -5.67
CA ILE A 111 9.83 29.67 -5.33
C ILE A 111 8.66 28.71 -5.59
N ILE A 112 8.58 28.10 -6.77
CA ILE A 112 7.49 27.18 -7.08
C ILE A 112 7.54 25.98 -6.15
N PHE A 113 8.72 25.38 -5.95
CA PHE A 113 8.89 24.26 -5.04
C PHE A 113 8.42 24.61 -3.62
N ALA A 114 8.81 25.76 -3.07
CA ALA A 114 8.34 26.23 -1.76
C ALA A 114 6.84 26.53 -1.72
N CYS A 115 6.20 26.86 -2.85
CA CYS A 115 4.77 27.12 -2.91
C CYS A 115 3.92 25.86 -3.14
N THR A 116 4.49 24.77 -3.62
CA THR A 116 3.74 23.55 -3.97
C THR A 116 3.93 22.41 -2.97
N THR A 117 4.77 22.57 -1.94
CA THR A 117 5.21 21.45 -1.07
C THR A 117 4.57 21.45 0.32
N PHE A 118 3.45 22.15 0.51
CA PHE A 118 2.78 22.23 1.83
C PHE A 118 2.30 20.88 2.37
N TYR A 119 2.05 19.91 1.48
CA TYR A 119 1.76 18.51 1.82
C TYR A 119 2.76 17.92 2.81
N PHE A 120 4.07 18.13 2.60
CA PHE A 120 5.09 17.56 3.48
C PHE A 120 5.01 18.12 4.89
N SER A 121 4.69 19.40 5.04
CA SER A 121 4.50 20.02 6.36
C SER A 121 3.28 19.44 7.07
N TYR A 122 2.17 19.29 6.36
CA TYR A 122 0.97 18.62 6.89
C TYR A 122 1.28 17.21 7.37
N MET A 123 1.88 16.37 6.52
CA MET A 123 2.18 14.98 6.88
C MET A 123 3.20 14.86 8.00
N THR A 124 4.14 15.80 8.09
CA THR A 124 5.08 15.88 9.22
C THR A 124 4.34 16.20 10.53
N GLY A 125 3.40 17.16 10.50
CA GLY A 125 2.55 17.48 11.64
C GLY A 125 1.71 16.28 12.08
N PHE A 126 1.07 15.60 11.13
CA PHE A 126 0.24 14.44 11.39
C PHE A 126 1.03 13.26 11.98
N LYS A 127 2.18 12.90 11.37
CA LYS A 127 3.08 11.88 11.92
C LYS A 127 3.54 12.23 13.34
N MET A 128 3.87 13.51 13.59
CA MET A 128 4.30 13.96 14.92
C MET A 128 3.18 13.84 15.96
N PHE A 129 1.95 14.20 15.60
CA PHE A 129 0.79 14.00 16.47
C PHE A 129 0.63 12.51 16.83
N ILE A 130 0.66 11.60 15.85
CA ILE A 130 0.49 10.16 16.09
C ILE A 130 1.59 9.60 17.00
N LYS A 131 2.86 9.98 16.78
CA LYS A 131 3.97 9.56 17.64
C LYS A 131 3.82 10.04 19.09
N ASN A 132 3.29 11.25 19.28
CA ASN A 132 3.09 11.82 20.61
C ASN A 132 1.85 11.24 21.31
N LYS A 133 0.75 11.07 20.57
CA LYS A 133 -0.54 10.62 21.11
C LYS A 133 -0.58 9.12 21.40
N TYR A 134 0.15 8.33 20.61
CA TYR A 134 0.18 6.86 20.71
C TYR A 134 1.62 6.34 20.85
N PRO A 135 2.27 6.52 22.01
CA PRO A 135 3.64 6.05 22.22
C PRO A 135 3.77 4.52 22.06
N ASP A 136 4.84 4.05 21.42
CA ASP A 136 5.00 2.62 21.08
C ASP A 136 4.92 1.68 22.28
N LYS A 137 5.52 2.07 23.41
CA LYS A 137 5.50 1.26 24.64
C LYS A 137 4.09 1.05 25.18
N GLU A 138 3.26 2.10 25.14
CA GLU A 138 1.88 2.05 25.61
C GLU A 138 1.02 1.24 24.63
N MET A 139 1.20 1.48 23.33
CA MET A 139 0.50 0.73 22.28
C MET A 139 0.79 -0.77 22.34
N LEU A 140 2.03 -1.18 22.60
CA LEU A 140 2.36 -2.60 22.78
C LEU A 140 1.59 -3.23 23.95
N GLY A 141 1.45 -2.51 25.07
CA GLY A 141 0.64 -2.96 26.21
C GLY A 141 -0.85 -3.02 25.88
N ASN A 142 -1.36 -2.04 25.14
CA ASN A 142 -2.76 -2.01 24.71
C ASN A 142 -3.07 -3.16 23.74
N ILE A 143 -2.17 -3.43 22.79
CA ILE A 143 -2.30 -4.54 21.82
C ILE A 143 -2.29 -5.90 22.53
N ASP A 144 -1.49 -6.11 23.58
CA ASP A 144 -1.55 -7.35 24.39
C ASP A 144 -2.93 -7.55 25.02
N VAL A 145 -3.47 -6.50 25.66
CA VAL A 145 -4.81 -6.54 26.27
C VAL A 145 -5.87 -6.82 25.20
N ILE A 146 -5.79 -6.15 24.04
CA ILE A 146 -6.72 -6.33 22.92
C ILE A 146 -6.68 -7.77 22.42
N ASN A 147 -5.52 -8.30 22.05
CA ASN A 147 -5.38 -9.67 21.54
C ASN A 147 -5.88 -10.73 22.54
N ARG A 148 -5.75 -10.48 23.84
CA ARG A 148 -6.24 -11.40 24.88
C ARG A 148 -7.74 -11.27 25.16
N ALA A 149 -8.35 -10.12 24.88
CA ALA A 149 -9.77 -9.86 25.12
C ALA A 149 -10.66 -10.14 23.90
N THR A 150 -10.15 -9.93 22.68
CA THR A 150 -10.85 -10.22 21.42
C THR A 150 -11.44 -11.63 21.33
N PRO A 151 -10.79 -12.71 21.82
CA PRO A 151 -11.38 -14.04 21.84
C PRO A 151 -12.77 -14.10 22.51
N PHE A 152 -13.09 -13.12 23.36
CA PHE A 152 -14.37 -13.07 24.06
C PHE A 152 -15.44 -12.22 23.36
N LEU A 153 -15.11 -11.60 22.22
CA LEU A 153 -16.10 -10.86 21.42
C LEU A 153 -17.07 -11.80 20.71
N SER A 154 -16.67 -13.02 20.35
CA SER A 154 -17.56 -13.98 19.69
C SER A 154 -18.29 -13.40 18.48
N GLN A 155 -17.57 -12.70 17.61
CA GLN A 155 -18.10 -12.09 16.39
C GLN A 155 -18.01 -13.00 15.18
N GLU A 156 -17.03 -13.91 15.15
CA GLU A 156 -16.78 -14.84 14.05
C GLU A 156 -16.85 -16.29 14.55
N MET A 157 -17.87 -17.02 14.12
CA MET A 157 -18.13 -18.38 14.62
C MET A 157 -17.00 -19.36 14.30
N ASN A 158 -16.42 -19.26 13.10
CA ASN A 158 -15.38 -20.16 12.63
C ASN A 158 -14.14 -20.14 13.53
N ASN A 159 -13.83 -19.01 14.16
CA ASN A 159 -12.66 -18.90 15.03
C ASN A 159 -12.76 -19.79 16.29
N TYR A 160 -13.92 -20.36 16.58
CA TYR A 160 -14.17 -21.20 17.76
C TYR A 160 -14.31 -22.69 17.42
N THR A 161 -14.07 -23.10 16.16
CA THR A 161 -14.09 -24.50 15.72
C THR A 161 -12.82 -25.25 16.12
N LEU A 162 -12.91 -26.56 16.29
CA LEU A 162 -11.85 -27.38 16.90
C LEU A 162 -10.51 -27.36 16.14
N ASP A 163 -10.53 -27.20 14.82
CA ASP A 163 -9.36 -27.09 13.95
C ASP A 163 -8.51 -25.84 14.23
N ASN A 164 -9.09 -24.79 14.82
CA ASN A 164 -8.37 -23.59 15.23
C ASN A 164 -7.57 -23.75 16.52
N ARG A 165 -7.77 -24.84 17.27
CA ARG A 165 -7.09 -25.06 18.56
C ARG A 165 -5.59 -25.26 18.35
N LYS A 166 -4.76 -24.60 19.17
CA LYS A 166 -3.29 -24.71 19.13
C LYS A 166 -2.67 -25.14 20.46
N TYR A 167 -3.38 -24.94 21.58
CA TYR A 167 -2.95 -25.26 22.93
C TYR A 167 -3.86 -26.33 23.57
N PRO A 168 -3.31 -27.32 24.29
CA PRO A 168 -1.88 -27.59 24.55
C PRO A 168 -1.07 -27.96 23.30
N LYS A 169 0.26 -28.00 23.42
CA LYS A 169 1.22 -28.16 22.30
C LYS A 169 0.86 -29.28 21.30
N ILE A 170 0.24 -30.36 21.74
CA ILE A 170 -0.22 -31.45 20.88
C ILE A 170 -1.13 -30.98 19.73
N PHE A 171 -1.97 -29.95 19.92
CA PHE A 171 -2.81 -29.42 18.86
C PHE A 171 -2.04 -28.60 17.83
N ASN A 172 -0.91 -28.00 18.23
CA ASN A 172 -0.01 -27.27 17.34
C ASN A 172 0.88 -28.19 16.50
N ASP A 173 1.22 -29.37 17.04
CA ASP A 173 2.14 -30.32 16.41
C ASP A 173 1.42 -31.30 15.45
N LEU A 174 0.09 -31.43 15.56
CA LEU A 174 -0.72 -32.32 14.73
C LEU A 174 -1.35 -31.59 13.56
N TYR A 175 -1.59 -32.32 12.48
CA TYR A 175 -2.40 -31.85 11.35
C TYR A 175 -3.87 -32.19 11.60
N CYS A 176 -4.76 -31.21 11.47
CA CYS A 176 -6.21 -31.42 11.54
C CYS A 176 -6.77 -31.54 10.11
N GLU A 177 -7.22 -32.74 9.76
CA GLU A 177 -7.97 -33.00 8.53
C GLU A 177 -9.43 -32.61 8.74
N THR A 178 -9.97 -31.81 7.82
CA THR A 178 -11.39 -31.40 7.80
C THR A 178 -12.12 -31.83 6.53
N ASN A 179 -11.40 -32.25 5.49
CA ASN A 179 -12.02 -32.75 4.27
C ASN A 179 -12.61 -34.15 4.51
N ILE A 180 -13.93 -34.25 4.50
CA ILE A 180 -14.67 -35.49 4.77
C ILE A 180 -14.28 -36.67 3.88
N ASN A 181 -13.77 -36.40 2.67
CA ASN A 181 -13.31 -37.44 1.74
C ASN A 181 -12.00 -38.08 2.17
N GLU A 182 -11.22 -37.39 3.00
CA GLU A 182 -9.92 -37.81 3.48
C GLU A 182 -9.94 -38.35 4.92
N ILE A 183 -11.12 -38.33 5.57
CA ILE A 183 -11.32 -38.86 6.92
C ILE A 183 -11.38 -40.39 6.90
N ASN A 184 -10.51 -41.01 7.70
CA ASN A 184 -10.55 -42.44 7.95
C ASN A 184 -11.65 -42.78 8.96
N ARG A 185 -12.79 -43.25 8.46
CA ARG A 185 -13.98 -43.62 9.25
C ARG A 185 -13.78 -44.79 10.22
N ASN A 186 -12.75 -45.61 10.03
CA ASN A 186 -12.43 -46.73 10.92
C ASN A 186 -11.53 -46.33 12.09
N LYS A 187 -11.13 -45.06 12.16
CA LYS A 187 -10.31 -44.48 13.23
C LYS A 187 -11.10 -43.40 13.95
N LYS A 188 -10.57 -42.91 15.07
CA LYS A 188 -11.23 -41.84 15.83
C LYS A 188 -11.34 -40.58 14.98
N TYR A 189 -12.51 -39.97 14.97
CA TYR A 189 -12.79 -38.64 14.45
C TYR A 189 -13.74 -37.92 15.42
N PHE A 190 -13.81 -36.60 15.28
CA PHE A 190 -14.70 -35.72 16.04
C PHE A 190 -15.67 -35.05 15.08
N VAL A 191 -16.89 -34.80 15.54
CA VAL A 191 -17.94 -34.18 14.72
C VAL A 191 -18.61 -33.10 15.53
N TYR A 192 -18.89 -31.99 14.87
CA TYR A 192 -19.78 -30.95 15.37
C TYR A 192 -20.59 -30.39 14.21
N HIS A 193 -21.89 -30.66 14.23
CA HIS A 193 -22.80 -30.34 13.14
C HIS A 193 -22.32 -30.88 11.77
N ASN A 194 -21.89 -30.00 10.86
CA ASN A 194 -21.35 -30.33 9.54
C ASN A 194 -19.81 -30.38 9.48
N ASN A 195 -19.12 -30.08 10.60
CA ASN A 195 -17.67 -30.11 10.66
C ASN A 195 -17.19 -31.45 11.20
N VAL A 196 -16.22 -32.05 10.49
CA VAL A 196 -15.57 -33.31 10.87
C VAL A 196 -14.08 -33.04 11.06
N TYR A 197 -13.51 -33.56 12.14
CA TYR A 197 -12.11 -33.33 12.49
C TYR A 197 -11.40 -34.66 12.73
N GLN A 198 -10.24 -34.84 12.11
CA GLN A 198 -9.37 -35.98 12.41
C GLN A 198 -7.91 -35.52 12.51
N PHE A 199 -7.28 -35.84 13.63
CA PHE A 199 -5.92 -35.40 13.92
C PHE A 199 -4.90 -36.45 13.53
N TYR A 200 -3.90 -36.03 12.75
CA TYR A 200 -2.82 -36.87 12.27
C TYR A 200 -1.48 -36.39 12.81
N SER A 201 -0.65 -37.33 13.26
CA SER A 201 0.79 -37.06 13.33
C SER A 201 1.36 -37.04 11.90
N VAL A 202 2.40 -36.24 11.68
CA VAL A 202 3.00 -36.06 10.36
C VAL A 202 4.47 -36.49 10.34
N PHE A 203 4.94 -36.91 9.17
CA PHE A 203 6.37 -37.08 8.89
C PHE A 203 6.73 -36.34 7.61
N SER A 204 7.97 -35.87 7.50
CA SER A 204 8.40 -35.07 6.34
C SER A 204 9.28 -35.85 5.36
N LYS A 205 9.21 -35.47 4.08
CA LYS A 205 10.18 -35.81 3.04
C LYS A 205 10.60 -34.53 2.33
N ILE A 206 11.89 -34.42 2.03
CA ILE A 206 12.46 -33.23 1.40
C ILE A 206 12.71 -33.54 -0.07
N SER A 207 12.26 -32.65 -0.96
CA SER A 207 12.59 -32.68 -2.38
C SER A 207 13.52 -31.53 -2.74
N TYR A 208 14.62 -31.86 -3.41
CA TYR A 208 15.61 -30.90 -3.92
C TYR A 208 15.56 -30.76 -5.44
N LYS A 209 14.83 -31.64 -6.13
CA LYS A 209 14.81 -31.72 -7.59
C LYS A 209 13.62 -30.92 -8.11
N LYS A 210 13.83 -30.12 -9.15
CA LYS A 210 12.78 -29.36 -9.81
C LYS A 210 12.39 -29.96 -11.16
N ASP A 211 11.11 -29.84 -11.51
CA ASP A 211 10.57 -30.25 -12.80
C ASP A 211 10.83 -29.20 -13.90
N LYS A 212 10.36 -29.48 -15.11
CA LYS A 212 10.50 -28.60 -16.28
C LYS A 212 9.77 -27.25 -16.16
N TYR A 213 8.94 -27.09 -15.13
CA TYR A 213 8.20 -25.87 -14.80
C TYR A 213 8.74 -25.16 -13.56
N ASP A 214 9.94 -25.54 -13.09
CA ASP A 214 10.62 -24.99 -11.90
C ASP A 214 9.88 -25.26 -10.57
N ASN A 215 9.01 -26.27 -10.52
CA ASN A 215 8.37 -26.74 -9.28
C ASN A 215 9.16 -27.91 -8.66
N TYR A 216 9.23 -28.00 -7.34
CA TYR A 216 9.87 -29.15 -6.69
C TYR A 216 9.09 -30.44 -6.97
N GLU A 217 9.80 -31.48 -7.38
CA GLU A 217 9.20 -32.77 -7.71
C GLU A 217 8.60 -33.40 -6.44
N PHE A 218 7.36 -33.87 -6.56
CA PHE A 218 6.72 -34.61 -5.47
C PHE A 218 7.52 -35.88 -5.13
N PRO A 219 7.74 -36.20 -3.84
CA PRO A 219 8.58 -37.33 -3.44
C PRO A 219 8.16 -38.65 -4.07
N ALA A 220 9.09 -39.34 -4.72
CA ALA A 220 8.83 -40.62 -5.37
C ALA A 220 8.36 -41.67 -4.36
N LYS A 221 7.41 -42.53 -4.79
CA LYS A 221 6.80 -43.61 -3.98
C LYS A 221 5.93 -43.12 -2.81
N MET A 222 5.55 -41.83 -2.80
CA MET A 222 4.54 -41.32 -1.89
C MET A 222 3.17 -41.27 -2.58
N ASP A 223 2.12 -41.53 -1.81
CA ASP A 223 0.74 -41.31 -2.25
C ASP A 223 0.36 -39.85 -2.01
N LYS A 224 -0.20 -39.20 -3.03
CA LYS A 224 -0.72 -37.84 -2.91
C LYS A 224 -1.85 -37.73 -1.89
N LYS A 225 -2.64 -38.79 -1.69
CA LYS A 225 -3.72 -38.84 -0.68
C LYS A 225 -3.22 -38.74 0.77
N LEU A 226 -1.93 -38.99 0.99
CA LEU A 226 -1.32 -38.87 2.32
C LEU A 226 -0.73 -37.48 2.56
N LEU A 227 -0.65 -36.61 1.56
CA LEU A 227 -0.11 -35.27 1.73
C LEU A 227 -1.01 -34.48 2.71
N ALA A 228 -0.42 -33.92 3.76
CA ALA A 228 -1.10 -33.01 4.67
C ALA A 228 -0.90 -31.56 4.23
N TYR A 229 0.36 -31.16 4.07
CA TYR A 229 0.77 -29.85 3.57
C TYR A 229 2.22 -29.91 3.06
N SER A 230 2.66 -28.87 2.36
CA SER A 230 4.07 -28.69 2.00
C SER A 230 4.56 -27.29 2.33
N GLU A 231 5.86 -27.17 2.55
CA GLU A 231 6.55 -25.92 2.86
C GLU A 231 7.69 -25.72 1.87
N LYS A 232 7.58 -24.67 1.06
CA LYS A 232 8.64 -24.28 0.13
C LYS A 232 9.71 -23.51 0.88
N LYS A 233 10.94 -24.00 0.80
CA LYS A 233 12.14 -23.34 1.30
C LYS A 233 13.01 -22.89 0.13
N GLU A 234 14.06 -22.17 0.44
CA GLU A 234 14.96 -21.56 -0.55
C GLU A 234 15.45 -22.57 -1.62
N ASN A 235 15.91 -23.74 -1.18
CA ASN A 235 16.56 -24.74 -2.04
C ASN A 235 15.86 -26.12 -2.05
N CYS A 236 14.71 -26.23 -1.37
CA CYS A 236 13.94 -27.47 -1.31
C CYS A 236 12.47 -27.21 -1.00
N GLU A 237 11.64 -28.23 -1.22
CA GLU A 237 10.28 -28.27 -0.66
C GLU A 237 10.18 -29.43 0.33
N VAL A 238 9.67 -29.14 1.53
CA VAL A 238 9.43 -30.12 2.58
C VAL A 238 7.96 -30.52 2.51
N PHE A 239 7.70 -31.76 2.15
CA PHE A 239 6.34 -32.33 2.08
C PHE A 239 6.05 -33.08 3.38
N TYR A 240 4.95 -32.75 4.06
CA TYR A 240 4.51 -33.39 5.29
C TYR A 240 3.34 -34.32 4.99
N PHE A 241 3.46 -35.57 5.44
CA PHE A 241 2.51 -36.64 5.15
C PHE A 241 1.84 -37.16 6.41
N LYS A 242 0.54 -37.44 6.31
CA LYS A 242 -0.29 -38.10 7.32
C LYS A 242 0.30 -39.46 7.67
N LYS A 243 0.57 -39.69 8.95
CA LYS A 243 1.17 -40.93 9.48
C LYS A 243 0.14 -41.82 10.16
N GLU A 244 -0.36 -41.37 11.31
CA GLU A 244 -1.29 -42.12 12.15
C GLU A 244 -2.29 -41.16 12.78
N VAL A 245 -3.53 -41.65 12.92
CA VAL A 245 -4.59 -40.92 13.61
C VAL A 245 -4.32 -40.94 15.11
N VAL A 246 -4.30 -39.76 15.73
CA VAL A 246 -4.09 -39.58 17.17
C VAL A 246 -5.43 -39.36 17.85
N ASP A 247 -5.74 -40.19 18.84
CA ASP A 247 -6.96 -40.04 19.64
C ASP A 247 -6.79 -38.96 20.71
N LEU A 248 -7.46 -37.83 20.51
CA LEU A 248 -7.43 -36.68 21.42
C LEU A 248 -8.64 -36.64 22.37
N SER A 249 -9.40 -37.74 22.54
CA SER A 249 -10.61 -37.78 23.36
C SER A 249 -10.35 -37.38 24.82
N SER A 250 -9.15 -37.61 25.35
CA SER A 250 -8.76 -37.18 26.70
C SER A 250 -8.53 -35.66 26.83
N SER A 251 -8.25 -34.98 25.71
CA SER A 251 -7.90 -33.55 25.67
C SER A 251 -9.04 -32.67 25.12
N ILE A 252 -10.04 -33.28 24.49
CA ILE A 252 -11.22 -32.61 23.93
C ILE A 252 -12.42 -32.86 24.84
N LYS A 253 -12.81 -31.83 25.61
CA LYS A 253 -13.95 -31.90 26.54
C LYS A 253 -15.30 -31.73 25.84
N THR A 254 -15.31 -30.97 24.76
CA THR A 254 -16.47 -30.71 23.89
C THR A 254 -15.97 -30.52 22.47
N THR A 255 -16.78 -30.93 21.48
CA THR A 255 -16.52 -30.65 20.05
C THR A 255 -17.22 -29.38 19.57
N GLY A 256 -18.07 -28.78 20.41
CA GLY A 256 -18.77 -27.54 20.10
C GLY A 256 -17.85 -26.32 20.03
N LEU A 257 -18.43 -25.20 19.62
CA LEU A 257 -17.75 -23.90 19.57
C LEU A 257 -17.30 -23.52 20.97
N THR A 258 -15.99 -23.34 21.18
CA THR A 258 -15.45 -22.99 22.50
C THR A 258 -14.33 -21.97 22.40
N TYR A 259 -14.23 -21.10 23.41
CA TYR A 259 -13.13 -20.16 23.57
C TYR A 259 -11.76 -20.85 23.65
N TYR A 260 -11.69 -22.12 24.03
CA TYR A 260 -10.44 -22.90 24.00
C TYR A 260 -9.89 -23.14 22.60
N ASN A 261 -10.71 -22.97 21.56
CA ASN A 261 -10.30 -23.20 20.18
C ASN A 261 -9.78 -21.92 19.50
N PHE A 262 -10.00 -20.74 20.08
CA PHE A 262 -9.62 -19.47 19.45
C PHE A 262 -8.11 -19.25 19.45
N SER A 263 -7.50 -19.11 18.28
CA SER A 263 -6.06 -18.84 18.12
C SER A 263 -5.71 -17.67 17.19
N ASP A 264 -6.72 -16.95 16.71
CA ASP A 264 -6.52 -15.81 15.82
C ASP A 264 -5.80 -14.65 16.50
N ILE A 265 -4.97 -13.95 15.71
CA ILE A 265 -4.29 -12.74 16.12
C ILE A 265 -5.14 -11.56 15.66
N PHE A 266 -5.69 -10.80 16.61
CA PHE A 266 -6.51 -9.64 16.26
C PHE A 266 -5.68 -8.54 15.59
N TYR A 267 -4.51 -8.23 16.15
CA TYR A 267 -3.60 -7.24 15.58
C TYR A 267 -2.14 -7.53 15.95
N ASP A 268 -1.25 -7.41 14.97
CA ASP A 268 0.19 -7.45 15.19
C ASP A 268 0.93 -6.60 14.13
N ASN A 269 1.70 -5.62 14.61
CA ASN A 269 2.40 -4.68 13.75
C ASN A 269 3.45 -5.36 12.84
N GLU A 270 4.13 -6.40 13.33
CA GLU A 270 5.19 -7.07 12.57
C GLU A 270 4.61 -7.91 11.43
N LEU A 271 3.53 -8.64 11.69
CA LEU A 271 2.81 -9.40 10.66
C LEU A 271 2.20 -8.45 9.61
N ASN A 272 1.57 -7.36 10.05
CA ASN A 272 0.93 -6.40 9.15
C ASN A 272 1.93 -5.65 8.26
N ASN A 273 3.08 -5.21 8.79
CA ASN A 273 4.07 -4.51 7.98
C ASN A 273 4.75 -5.42 6.94
N LYS A 274 4.96 -6.70 7.26
CA LYS A 274 5.69 -7.62 6.37
C LYS A 274 4.81 -8.23 5.27
N ALA A 275 3.48 -8.29 5.45
CA ALA A 275 2.55 -8.71 4.41
C ALA A 275 2.54 -7.80 3.16
N GLY A 276 2.98 -6.54 3.29
CA GLY A 276 3.00 -5.54 2.20
C GLY A 276 4.32 -5.38 1.44
N TYR A 277 5.39 -6.10 1.79
CA TYR A 277 6.71 -5.98 1.16
C TYR A 277 7.10 -7.26 0.44
N SER A 278 6.78 -7.38 -0.85
CA SER A 278 7.41 -8.38 -1.72
C SER A 278 7.66 -7.81 -3.11
N GLU A 279 8.88 -7.31 -3.35
CA GLU A 279 9.34 -6.82 -4.66
C GLU A 279 10.18 -7.85 -5.42
N ASN A 280 10.43 -9.05 -4.88
CA ASN A 280 11.20 -10.11 -5.56
C ASN A 280 10.78 -11.51 -5.08
N LYS A 281 10.53 -12.43 -6.02
CA LYS A 281 10.15 -13.85 -5.79
C LYS A 281 11.05 -14.64 -4.83
N TYR A 282 12.32 -14.25 -4.69
CA TYR A 282 13.28 -14.88 -3.75
C TYR A 282 13.13 -14.36 -2.31
N ASN A 283 12.92 -13.04 -2.14
CA ASN A 283 12.61 -12.47 -0.82
C ASN A 283 11.22 -12.90 -0.35
N GLU A 284 10.28 -13.09 -1.29
CA GLU A 284 8.92 -13.56 -1.03
C GLU A 284 8.89 -14.89 -0.27
N LEU A 285 9.63 -15.91 -0.71
CA LEU A 285 9.60 -17.24 -0.08
C LEU A 285 10.21 -17.28 1.33
N VAL A 286 11.32 -16.57 1.56
CA VAL A 286 11.98 -16.52 2.88
C VAL A 286 11.18 -15.67 3.87
N VAL A 287 10.58 -14.58 3.38
CA VAL A 287 9.67 -13.74 4.17
C VAL A 287 8.41 -14.52 4.54
N ASP A 288 7.86 -15.33 3.63
CA ASP A 288 6.67 -16.14 3.87
C ASP A 288 6.89 -17.23 4.94
N ASP A 289 8.00 -17.98 4.89
CA ASP A 289 8.33 -19.00 5.91
C ASP A 289 8.51 -18.37 7.31
N TYR A 290 9.21 -17.23 7.38
CA TYR A 290 9.37 -16.48 8.62
C TYR A 290 8.03 -15.93 9.16
N ILE A 291 7.21 -15.33 8.29
CA ILE A 291 5.89 -14.80 8.68
C ILE A 291 5.01 -15.93 9.20
N LYS A 292 5.00 -17.09 8.51
CA LYS A 292 4.22 -18.27 8.92
C LYS A 292 4.65 -18.81 10.28
N ASP A 293 5.96 -18.95 10.53
CA ASP A 293 6.47 -19.35 11.85
C ASP A 293 6.09 -18.35 12.94
N LEU A 294 6.25 -17.04 12.67
CA LEU A 294 5.90 -15.98 13.58
C LEU A 294 4.40 -15.98 13.90
N GLN A 295 3.55 -16.14 12.89
CA GLN A 295 2.10 -16.26 13.03
C GLN A 295 1.75 -17.47 13.88
N ASN A 296 2.29 -18.66 13.58
CA ASN A 296 2.02 -19.88 14.35
C ASN A 296 2.42 -19.72 15.83
N LYS A 297 3.60 -19.13 16.09
CA LYS A 297 4.08 -18.84 17.45
C LYS A 297 3.17 -17.86 18.20
N LYS A 298 2.72 -16.79 17.55
CA LYS A 298 1.83 -15.78 18.16
C LYS A 298 0.42 -16.34 18.38
N SER A 299 -0.15 -17.06 17.43
CA SER A 299 -1.43 -17.77 17.56
C SER A 299 -1.42 -18.79 18.70
N TYR A 300 -0.34 -19.57 18.82
CA TYR A 300 -0.16 -20.48 19.96
C TYR A 300 -0.13 -19.73 21.30
N ALA A 301 0.58 -18.60 21.38
CA ALA A 301 0.67 -17.80 22.60
C ALA A 301 -0.69 -17.21 23.02
N ILE A 302 -1.49 -16.74 22.06
CA ILE A 302 -2.85 -16.25 22.30
C ILE A 302 -3.72 -17.39 22.83
N ASN A 303 -3.79 -18.51 22.12
CA ASN A 303 -4.64 -19.64 22.52
C ASN A 303 -4.24 -20.20 23.89
N LYS A 304 -2.93 -20.27 24.18
CA LYS A 304 -2.40 -20.61 25.50
C LYS A 304 -2.88 -19.63 26.57
N SER A 305 -2.74 -18.32 26.35
CA SER A 305 -3.18 -17.30 27.31
C SER A 305 -4.68 -17.38 27.59
N VAL A 306 -5.51 -17.66 26.57
CA VAL A 306 -6.96 -17.81 26.72
C VAL A 306 -7.26 -19.05 27.54
N ALA A 307 -6.68 -20.20 27.18
CA ALA A 307 -6.89 -21.46 27.88
C ALA A 307 -6.48 -21.38 29.36
N GLU A 308 -5.30 -20.82 29.66
CA GLU A 308 -4.81 -20.66 31.03
C GLU A 308 -5.69 -19.71 31.86
N LEU A 309 -6.29 -18.68 31.24
CA LEU A 309 -7.23 -17.79 31.91
C LEU A 309 -8.54 -18.53 32.26
N LEU A 310 -9.07 -19.31 31.33
CA LEU A 310 -10.31 -20.08 31.52
C LEU A 310 -10.14 -21.24 32.50
N ASP A 311 -8.99 -21.91 32.50
CA ASP A 311 -8.70 -23.03 33.40
C ASP A 311 -8.73 -22.63 34.89
N LYS A 312 -8.46 -21.36 35.21
CA LYS A 312 -8.61 -20.83 36.57
C LYS A 312 -10.06 -20.75 37.04
N LYS A 313 -11.04 -20.76 36.12
CA LYS A 313 -12.49 -20.65 36.39
C LYS A 313 -12.84 -19.47 37.30
N ASN A 314 -12.06 -18.40 37.24
CA ASN A 314 -12.22 -17.22 38.10
C ASN A 314 -12.86 -16.08 37.29
N PRO A 315 -14.17 -15.79 37.47
CA PRO A 315 -14.83 -14.73 36.71
C PRO A 315 -14.22 -13.34 36.97
N ALA A 316 -13.63 -13.09 38.15
CA ALA A 316 -13.02 -11.80 38.46
C ALA A 316 -11.79 -11.51 37.58
N GLU A 317 -10.99 -12.51 37.22
CA GLU A 317 -9.83 -12.32 36.34
C GLU A 317 -10.24 -11.99 34.90
N VAL A 318 -11.30 -12.66 34.41
CA VAL A 318 -11.90 -12.34 33.11
C VAL A 318 -12.46 -10.92 33.14
N GLU A 319 -13.24 -10.55 34.15
CA GLU A 319 -13.80 -9.19 34.29
C GLU A 319 -12.72 -8.11 34.30
N ILE A 320 -11.58 -8.34 34.98
CA ILE A 320 -10.45 -7.40 35.00
C ILE A 320 -9.88 -7.20 33.58
N LEU A 321 -9.71 -8.26 32.80
CA LEU A 321 -9.23 -8.18 31.43
C LEU A 321 -10.20 -7.40 30.55
N LEU A 322 -11.50 -7.74 30.60
CA LEU A 322 -12.54 -7.09 29.79
C LEU A 322 -12.70 -5.61 30.18
N ASN A 323 -12.58 -5.26 31.46
CA ASN A 323 -12.61 -3.88 31.91
C ASN A 323 -11.40 -3.07 31.40
N LYS A 324 -10.20 -3.66 31.36
CA LYS A 324 -9.03 -3.01 30.75
C LYS A 324 -9.23 -2.80 29.26
N PHE A 325 -9.76 -3.80 28.56
CA PHE A 325 -10.10 -3.71 27.15
C PHE A 325 -11.08 -2.56 26.87
N LEU A 326 -12.22 -2.50 27.57
CA LEU A 326 -13.22 -1.45 27.35
C LEU A 326 -12.72 -0.04 27.73
N LYS A 327 -11.77 0.08 28.67
CA LYS A 327 -11.09 1.35 28.93
C LYS A 327 -10.25 1.81 27.74
N ILE A 328 -9.48 0.90 27.14
CA ILE A 328 -8.70 1.18 25.92
C ILE A 328 -9.66 1.53 24.77
N SER A 329 -10.72 0.75 24.57
CA SER A 329 -11.74 1.02 23.56
C SER A 329 -12.34 2.42 23.71
N LYS A 330 -12.62 2.86 24.94
CA LYS A 330 -13.11 4.20 25.23
C LYS A 330 -12.10 5.29 24.89
N GLU A 331 -10.82 5.09 25.21
CA GLU A 331 -9.74 6.03 24.85
C GLU A 331 -9.55 6.14 23.34
N PHE A 332 -9.78 5.04 22.62
CA PHE A 332 -9.74 4.95 21.15
C PHE A 332 -11.06 5.34 20.49
N GLY A 333 -12.09 5.70 21.26
CA GLY A 333 -13.39 6.12 20.77
C GLY A 333 -14.16 5.01 20.02
N ILE A 334 -13.93 3.74 20.35
CA ILE A 334 -14.62 2.61 19.70
C ILE A 334 -16.03 2.48 20.24
N GLU A 335 -17.01 2.60 19.35
CA GLU A 335 -18.43 2.44 19.69
C GLU A 335 -18.73 1.01 20.14
N ASN A 336 -19.43 0.88 21.26
CA ASN A 336 -19.90 -0.38 21.83
C ASN A 336 -20.92 -0.10 22.95
N ASN A 337 -21.69 -1.12 23.34
CA ASN A 337 -22.59 -1.08 24.50
C ASN A 337 -22.28 -2.18 25.54
N LEU A 338 -21.04 -2.67 25.56
CA LEU A 338 -20.62 -3.77 26.43
C LEU A 338 -20.38 -3.29 27.87
N GLU A 339 -20.79 -4.11 28.83
CA GLU A 339 -20.54 -3.90 30.26
C GLU A 339 -19.70 -5.06 30.82
N PRO A 340 -18.55 -4.82 31.48
CA PRO A 340 -17.61 -5.87 31.88
C PRO A 340 -18.26 -7.04 32.64
N LYS A 341 -19.16 -6.72 33.58
CA LYS A 341 -19.86 -7.72 34.40
C LYS A 341 -20.83 -8.58 33.60
N GLN A 342 -21.61 -7.97 32.70
CA GLN A 342 -22.58 -8.71 31.90
C GLN A 342 -21.87 -9.54 30.84
N TRP A 343 -20.84 -8.98 30.21
CA TRP A 343 -20.01 -9.68 29.25
C TRP A 343 -19.29 -10.88 29.89
N THR A 344 -18.75 -10.72 31.10
CA THR A 344 -18.15 -11.84 31.86
C THR A 344 -19.13 -12.98 32.10
N LYS A 345 -20.41 -12.68 32.42
CA LYS A 345 -21.45 -13.70 32.64
C LYS A 345 -21.80 -14.49 31.39
N MET A 346 -21.58 -13.93 30.19
CA MET A 346 -21.77 -14.65 28.93
C MET A 346 -20.69 -15.72 28.71
N ILE A 347 -19.51 -15.52 29.30
CA ILE A 347 -18.34 -16.39 29.14
C ILE A 347 -18.28 -17.40 30.28
N VAL A 348 -18.27 -16.90 31.51
CA VAL A 348 -18.09 -17.68 32.74
C VAL A 348 -19.43 -17.81 33.45
N ALA A 349 -20.06 -18.96 33.31
CA ALA A 349 -21.33 -19.27 33.96
C ALA A 349 -21.31 -20.70 34.55
N PRO A 350 -21.93 -20.96 35.71
CA PRO A 350 -21.97 -22.30 36.31
C PRO A 350 -22.50 -23.39 35.36
N GLN A 351 -23.47 -23.03 34.53
CA GLN A 351 -24.07 -23.88 33.50
C GLN A 351 -23.23 -24.05 32.22
N ASN A 352 -22.06 -23.41 32.14
CA ASN A 352 -21.13 -23.47 31.00
C ASN A 352 -19.72 -23.95 31.43
N PRO A 353 -19.58 -25.18 31.96
CA PRO A 353 -18.31 -25.67 32.50
C PRO A 353 -17.21 -25.89 31.45
N ASN A 354 -17.59 -25.95 30.17
CA ASN A 354 -16.70 -26.16 29.03
C ASN A 354 -16.39 -24.87 28.26
N PHE A 355 -16.88 -23.71 28.70
CA PHE A 355 -16.67 -22.42 28.04
C PHE A 355 -17.07 -22.46 26.55
N GLU A 356 -18.24 -23.03 26.27
CA GLU A 356 -18.84 -23.00 24.94
C GLU A 356 -19.31 -21.59 24.61
N VAL A 357 -19.19 -21.20 23.34
CA VAL A 357 -19.66 -19.92 22.84
C VAL A 357 -21.17 -19.99 22.67
N ARG A 358 -21.90 -19.34 23.59
CA ARG A 358 -23.37 -19.35 23.64
C ARG A 358 -24.00 -18.00 23.29
N TYR A 359 -23.18 -16.97 23.15
CA TYR A 359 -23.62 -15.60 22.91
C TYR A 359 -22.69 -14.99 21.88
N PHE A 360 -23.27 -14.40 20.84
CA PHE A 360 -22.51 -13.69 19.80
C PHE A 360 -22.77 -12.18 19.91
N ILE A 361 -21.71 -11.38 19.79
CA ILE A 361 -21.77 -9.92 19.83
C ILE A 361 -21.79 -9.42 18.38
N ARG A 362 -22.58 -8.39 18.10
CA ARG A 362 -22.67 -7.80 16.76
C ARG A 362 -21.42 -6.99 16.43
N LYS A 363 -21.10 -6.85 15.14
CA LYS A 363 -19.99 -5.99 14.69
C LYS A 363 -20.40 -4.52 14.66
N SER A 364 -21.69 -4.25 14.47
CA SER A 364 -22.24 -2.90 14.49
C SER A 364 -23.61 -2.85 15.20
N GLU A 365 -24.03 -1.66 15.62
CA GLU A 365 -25.39 -1.45 16.14
C GLU A 365 -26.46 -1.75 15.07
N LYS A 366 -26.10 -1.56 13.80
CA LYS A 366 -27.02 -1.71 12.67
C LYS A 366 -27.23 -3.16 12.27
N ASP A 367 -26.34 -4.07 12.65
CA ASP A 367 -26.46 -5.48 12.31
C ASP A 367 -27.75 -6.03 12.96
N ARG A 368 -28.69 -6.50 12.12
CA ARG A 368 -29.93 -7.14 12.59
C ARG A 368 -29.83 -8.64 12.47
N LYS A 369 -30.66 -9.33 13.27
CA LYS A 369 -30.83 -10.80 13.20
C LYS A 369 -31.30 -11.27 11.82
N ASP A 370 -32.05 -10.42 11.11
CA ASP A 370 -32.67 -10.70 9.82
C ASP A 370 -31.88 -10.14 8.62
N ASP A 371 -30.80 -9.41 8.87
CA ASP A 371 -29.92 -9.04 7.76
C ASP A 371 -29.35 -10.35 7.19
N ASP A 372 -29.22 -10.43 5.86
CA ASP A 372 -28.33 -11.38 5.20
C ASP A 372 -26.90 -11.04 5.61
N LEU A 373 -26.60 -11.17 6.90
CA LEU A 373 -25.29 -11.48 7.40
C LEU A 373 -24.94 -12.73 6.61
N ALA A 374 -24.21 -12.54 5.53
CA ALA A 374 -23.32 -13.57 5.06
C ALA A 374 -22.48 -13.90 6.30
N VAL A 375 -22.97 -14.83 7.11
CA VAL A 375 -22.14 -15.64 7.97
C VAL A 375 -21.19 -16.18 6.93
N ASP A 376 -20.00 -15.58 6.87
CA ASP A 376 -18.93 -16.11 6.05
C ASP A 376 -18.59 -17.42 6.73
N LEU A 377 -19.40 -18.43 6.40
CA LEU A 377 -19.26 -19.79 6.87
C LEU A 377 -17.96 -20.37 6.31
N GLY A 378 -17.16 -19.60 5.54
CA GLY A 378 -15.90 -20.03 4.97
C GLY A 378 -16.15 -21.35 4.27
N TYR A 379 -16.98 -21.32 3.22
CA TYR A 379 -17.44 -22.52 2.52
C TYR A 379 -16.27 -23.24 1.82
N ASP A 380 -15.42 -23.91 2.58
CA ASP A 380 -15.14 -25.33 2.39
C ASP A 380 -16.09 -26.10 3.31
N THR A 381 -17.39 -25.90 3.15
CA THR A 381 -18.32 -26.86 3.72
C THR A 381 -18.02 -28.21 3.09
N ALA A 382 -18.23 -29.27 3.85
CA ALA A 382 -18.32 -30.62 3.32
C ALA A 382 -19.48 -30.67 2.31
N ILE A 383 -19.24 -30.22 1.07
CA ILE A 383 -20.16 -30.39 -0.04
C ILE A 383 -20.28 -31.90 -0.22
N ASP A 384 -21.50 -32.41 -0.20
CA ASP A 384 -21.78 -33.80 -0.57
C ASP A 384 -21.11 -34.04 -1.94
N SER A 385 -20.03 -34.83 -1.95
CA SER A 385 -19.18 -35.00 -3.14
C SER A 385 -20.02 -35.51 -4.30
N ALA A 386 -20.20 -34.71 -5.35
CA ALA A 386 -20.88 -35.17 -6.56
C ALA A 386 -20.15 -36.40 -7.15
N ALA A 387 -20.93 -37.31 -7.74
CA ALA A 387 -20.42 -38.59 -8.23
C ALA A 387 -19.21 -38.42 -9.15
N VAL A 388 -18.13 -39.14 -8.85
CA VAL A 388 -16.91 -39.15 -9.67
C VAL A 388 -17.08 -40.18 -10.78
N VAL A 389 -17.00 -39.73 -12.03
CA VAL A 389 -16.97 -40.63 -13.20
C VAL A 389 -15.53 -41.09 -13.39
N ALA A 390 -15.30 -42.40 -13.35
CA ALA A 390 -13.99 -42.97 -13.66
C ALA A 390 -13.69 -42.87 -15.17
N ASP A 391 -12.42 -42.84 -15.57
CA ASP A 391 -11.94 -42.70 -16.97
C ASP A 391 -12.51 -43.74 -17.95
N ASN A 392 -13.17 -44.79 -17.45
CA ASN A 392 -13.84 -45.85 -18.23
C ASN A 392 -15.36 -45.62 -18.39
N GLY A 393 -15.91 -44.48 -17.97
CA GLY A 393 -17.34 -44.17 -18.05
C GLY A 393 -18.21 -44.86 -16.99
N THR A 394 -17.63 -45.53 -15.99
CA THR A 394 -18.39 -46.04 -14.84
C THR A 394 -18.53 -44.97 -13.77
N ILE A 395 -19.77 -44.75 -13.32
CA ILE A 395 -20.07 -43.89 -12.18
C ILE A 395 -19.66 -44.65 -10.91
N VAL A 396 -18.63 -44.17 -10.21
CA VAL A 396 -18.28 -44.69 -8.88
C VAL A 396 -19.11 -43.92 -7.87
N ASN A 397 -20.08 -44.59 -7.26
CA ASN A 397 -21.02 -43.98 -6.31
C ASN A 397 -20.39 -43.84 -4.91
N ASP A 398 -19.19 -43.26 -4.82
CA ASP A 398 -18.49 -42.95 -3.57
C ASP A 398 -18.89 -41.55 -3.05
N THR A 399 -20.19 -41.24 -3.06
CA THR A 399 -20.75 -40.00 -2.53
C THR A 399 -20.65 -40.05 -0.99
N ILE A 400 -19.51 -39.65 -0.43
CA ILE A 400 -19.39 -39.48 1.02
C ILE A 400 -20.23 -38.25 1.39
N THR A 401 -21.28 -38.48 2.18
CA THR A 401 -22.17 -37.40 2.65
C THR A 401 -21.92 -37.12 4.12
N ILE A 402 -22.15 -35.87 4.52
CA ILE A 402 -21.98 -35.47 5.93
C ILE A 402 -22.86 -36.29 6.90
N LYS A 403 -24.01 -36.78 6.41
CA LYS A 403 -24.92 -37.67 7.17
C LYS A 403 -24.28 -38.97 7.62
N MET A 404 -23.22 -39.43 6.94
CA MET A 404 -22.47 -40.61 7.37
C MET A 404 -21.66 -40.36 8.64
N PHE A 405 -21.30 -39.11 8.91
CA PHE A 405 -20.56 -38.69 10.11
C PHE A 405 -21.51 -38.15 11.19
N ASN A 406 -22.55 -37.41 10.79
CA ASN A 406 -23.61 -36.93 11.67
C ASN A 406 -25.00 -37.39 11.17
N PRO A 407 -25.50 -38.54 11.63
CA PRO A 407 -26.83 -39.04 11.24
C PRO A 407 -27.98 -38.12 11.65
N ASN A 408 -27.78 -37.27 12.65
CA ASN A 408 -28.81 -36.40 13.21
C ASN A 408 -28.82 -34.99 12.61
N ILE A 409 -27.95 -34.68 11.64
CA ILE A 409 -27.77 -33.32 11.12
C ILE A 409 -29.06 -32.63 10.65
N ASN A 410 -30.01 -33.40 10.10
CA ASN A 410 -31.31 -32.87 9.65
C ASN A 410 -32.25 -32.49 10.81
N ASN A 411 -32.03 -33.04 12.01
CA ASN A 411 -32.82 -32.77 13.21
C ASN A 411 -32.14 -31.73 14.11
N GLU A 412 -30.90 -31.35 13.80
CA GLU A 412 -30.17 -30.28 14.48
C GLU A 412 -30.51 -28.93 13.83
N ILE A 413 -30.51 -27.88 14.63
CA ILE A 413 -30.53 -26.50 14.10
C ILE A 413 -29.25 -26.26 13.31
N SER A 414 -29.35 -25.56 12.17
CA SER A 414 -28.16 -25.21 11.39
C SER A 414 -27.24 -24.31 12.19
N LEU A 415 -25.93 -24.31 11.89
CA LEU A 415 -24.99 -23.38 12.55
C LEU A 415 -25.35 -21.91 12.33
N GLU A 416 -25.89 -21.58 11.16
CA GLU A 416 -26.41 -20.24 10.85
C GLU A 416 -27.60 -19.88 11.75
N GLU A 417 -28.55 -20.80 11.91
CA GLU A 417 -29.72 -20.63 12.77
C GLU A 417 -29.31 -20.60 14.25
N TYR A 418 -28.31 -21.38 14.65
CA TYR A 418 -27.70 -21.31 15.98
C TYR A 418 -27.10 -19.92 16.22
N TYR A 419 -26.32 -19.39 15.28
CA TYR A 419 -25.74 -18.06 15.38
C TYR A 419 -26.83 -16.98 15.51
N LYS A 420 -27.83 -16.97 14.62
CA LYS A 420 -28.96 -16.02 14.64
C LYS A 420 -29.74 -16.06 15.95
N ASN A 421 -30.03 -17.26 16.46
CA ASN A 421 -30.77 -17.44 17.72
C ASN A 421 -29.97 -16.99 18.95
N ASN A 422 -28.64 -17.11 18.91
CA ASN A 422 -27.74 -16.74 20.00
C ASN A 422 -27.09 -15.35 19.83
N LEU A 423 -27.47 -14.59 18.79
CA LEU A 423 -27.03 -13.23 18.59
C LEU A 423 -27.65 -12.30 19.64
N THR A 424 -26.81 -11.59 20.38
CA THR A 424 -27.22 -10.67 21.45
C THR A 424 -27.60 -9.30 20.89
N ASP A 425 -28.11 -8.40 21.74
CA ASP A 425 -28.25 -6.97 21.42
C ASP A 425 -26.99 -6.15 21.73
N TYR A 426 -25.93 -6.83 22.19
CA TYR A 426 -24.64 -6.19 22.37
C TYR A 426 -23.90 -6.06 21.05
N TYR A 427 -23.14 -4.97 20.89
CA TYR A 427 -22.31 -4.71 19.72
C TYR A 427 -20.94 -4.15 20.11
N TYR A 428 -19.95 -4.38 19.25
CA TYR A 428 -18.62 -3.82 19.36
C TYR A 428 -18.01 -3.62 17.97
N TYR A 429 -17.59 -2.40 17.64
CA TYR A 429 -17.01 -2.09 16.32
C TYR A 429 -15.54 -2.54 16.24
N SER A 430 -15.33 -3.84 16.03
CA SER A 430 -14.00 -4.46 15.96
C SER A 430 -13.21 -4.03 14.73
N ASP A 431 -13.87 -3.82 13.59
CA ASP A 431 -13.24 -3.30 12.37
C ASP A 431 -12.68 -1.89 12.60
N HIS A 432 -13.42 -1.01 13.27
CA HIS A 432 -12.94 0.33 13.64
C HIS A 432 -11.72 0.29 14.56
N LEU A 433 -11.69 -0.66 15.50
CA LEU A 433 -10.52 -0.86 16.36
C LEU A 433 -9.32 -1.33 15.55
N ARG A 434 -9.51 -2.28 14.64
CA ARG A 434 -8.46 -2.80 13.77
C ARG A 434 -7.91 -1.69 12.87
N ASP A 435 -8.78 -0.90 12.22
CA ASP A 435 -8.40 0.21 11.37
C ASP A 435 -7.61 1.28 12.13
N LEU A 436 -8.03 1.63 13.36
CA LEU A 436 -7.27 2.56 14.20
C LEU A 436 -5.85 2.07 14.48
N LEU A 437 -5.68 0.79 14.85
CA LEU A 437 -4.37 0.22 15.11
C LEU A 437 -3.49 0.23 13.83
N ILE A 438 -4.07 -0.20 12.70
CA ILE A 438 -3.39 -0.20 11.39
C ILE A 438 -2.97 1.23 11.01
N ASN A 439 -3.85 2.22 11.14
CA ASN A 439 -3.56 3.60 10.76
C ASN A 439 -2.51 4.25 11.66
N VAL A 440 -2.54 3.97 12.96
CA VAL A 440 -1.52 4.46 13.91
C VAL A 440 -0.13 3.96 13.50
N ASP A 441 0.03 2.66 13.26
CA ASP A 441 1.34 2.10 12.90
C ASP A 441 1.75 2.49 11.47
N THR A 442 0.81 2.46 10.52
CA THR A 442 1.02 2.91 9.14
C THR A 442 1.52 4.35 9.13
N MET A 443 0.87 5.28 9.86
CA MET A 443 1.28 6.67 9.86
C MET A 443 2.66 6.89 10.50
N LYS A 444 3.08 6.03 11.45
CA LYS A 444 4.43 6.08 12.03
C LYS A 444 5.50 5.66 11.02
N SER A 445 5.24 4.60 10.25
CA SER A 445 6.18 4.01 9.29
C SER A 445 6.13 4.66 7.89
N PHE A 446 5.04 5.34 7.53
CA PHE A 446 4.78 5.82 6.18
C PHE A 446 5.85 6.80 5.66
N ASP A 447 6.61 6.42 4.63
CA ASP A 447 7.57 7.30 3.97
C ASP A 447 6.90 8.20 2.92
N PHE A 448 6.11 9.15 3.40
CA PHE A 448 5.45 10.15 2.55
C PHE A 448 6.43 11.03 1.79
N PHE A 449 7.69 11.16 2.22
CA PHE A 449 8.67 12.02 1.57
C PHE A 449 9.18 11.37 0.28
N THR A 450 9.83 10.21 0.39
CA THR A 450 10.45 9.53 -0.76
C THR A 450 9.42 9.19 -1.83
N GLN A 451 8.22 8.74 -1.42
CA GLN A 451 7.16 8.35 -2.35
C GLN A 451 6.61 9.53 -3.17
N ASN A 452 6.63 10.76 -2.64
CA ASN A 452 5.95 11.89 -3.27
C ASN A 452 6.87 13.00 -3.78
N ILE A 453 8.09 13.13 -3.24
CA ILE A 453 8.99 14.28 -3.52
C ILE A 453 9.29 14.47 -5.01
N HIS A 454 9.39 13.37 -5.77
CA HIS A 454 9.63 13.40 -7.20
C HIS A 454 8.58 14.21 -7.96
N VAL A 455 7.30 14.01 -7.63
CA VAL A 455 6.18 14.68 -8.30
C VAL A 455 6.28 16.20 -8.10
N TYR A 456 6.50 16.65 -6.87
CA TYR A 456 6.61 18.07 -6.53
C TYR A 456 7.83 18.74 -7.16
N ILE A 457 8.97 18.06 -7.20
CA ILE A 457 10.17 18.55 -7.86
C ILE A 457 9.96 18.72 -9.37
N TRP A 458 9.31 17.75 -10.03
CA TRP A 458 9.02 17.84 -11.47
C TRP A 458 8.02 18.95 -11.80
N ILE A 459 6.95 19.09 -11.00
CA ILE A 459 6.01 20.21 -11.13
C ILE A 459 6.77 21.54 -11.02
N ALA A 460 7.64 21.68 -10.01
CA ALA A 460 8.43 22.89 -9.82
C ALA A 460 9.37 23.16 -10.99
N PHE A 461 10.03 22.12 -11.51
CA PHE A 461 10.93 22.24 -12.66
C PHE A 461 10.20 22.69 -13.92
N PHE A 462 9.10 22.04 -14.30
CA PHE A 462 8.36 22.37 -15.53
C PHE A 462 7.72 23.76 -15.47
N ILE A 463 7.08 24.13 -14.34
CA ILE A 463 6.50 25.46 -14.18
C ILE A 463 7.61 26.53 -14.25
N SER A 464 8.77 26.26 -13.67
CA SER A 464 9.90 27.20 -13.68
C SER A 464 10.48 27.39 -15.07
N ILE A 465 10.60 26.32 -15.87
CA ILE A 465 10.99 26.42 -17.28
C ILE A 465 9.94 27.21 -18.06
N LEU A 466 8.65 26.98 -17.83
CA LEU A 466 7.58 27.68 -18.54
C LEU A 466 7.60 29.19 -18.23
N ILE A 467 7.73 29.57 -16.96
CA ILE A 467 7.86 30.97 -16.52
C ILE A 467 9.12 31.60 -17.13
N PHE A 468 10.24 30.89 -17.07
CA PHE A 468 11.49 31.35 -17.65
C PHE A 468 11.37 31.55 -19.17
N SER A 469 10.77 30.59 -19.88
CA SER A 469 10.52 30.65 -21.33
C SER A 469 9.67 31.86 -21.68
N PHE A 470 8.56 32.07 -20.96
CA PHE A 470 7.69 33.24 -21.12
C PHE A 470 8.44 34.56 -20.93
N ARG A 471 9.30 34.66 -19.91
CA ARG A 471 10.05 35.89 -19.64
C ARG A 471 11.09 36.20 -20.71
N ILE A 472 11.67 35.17 -21.33
CA ILE A 472 12.74 35.32 -22.32
C ILE A 472 12.19 35.49 -23.73
N THR A 473 11.28 34.60 -24.16
CA THR A 473 10.79 34.56 -25.55
C THR A 473 9.46 35.28 -25.76
N GLY A 474 8.72 35.56 -24.66
CA GLY A 474 7.42 36.22 -24.69
C GLY A 474 6.24 35.25 -24.88
N LEU A 475 5.04 35.73 -24.53
CA LEU A 475 3.80 34.93 -24.57
C LEU A 475 3.54 34.31 -25.94
N LYS A 476 3.64 35.13 -26.99
CA LYS A 476 3.39 34.72 -28.38
C LYS A 476 4.22 33.50 -28.73
N SER A 477 5.53 33.55 -28.47
CA SER A 477 6.47 32.47 -28.75
C SER A 477 6.16 31.20 -27.98
N VAL A 478 5.83 31.30 -26.68
CA VAL A 478 5.47 30.15 -25.85
C VAL A 478 4.19 29.49 -26.35
N LEU A 479 3.16 30.26 -26.68
CA LEU A 479 1.90 29.72 -27.24
C LEU A 479 2.12 29.00 -28.57
N PHE A 480 2.90 29.58 -29.48
CA PHE A 480 3.26 28.90 -30.72
C PHE A 480 4.07 27.62 -30.47
N SER A 481 4.92 27.60 -29.44
CA SER A 481 5.68 26.40 -29.08
C SER A 481 4.79 25.28 -28.59
N LEU A 482 3.77 25.61 -27.78
CA LEU A 482 2.77 24.66 -27.32
C LEU A 482 1.95 24.09 -28.48
N ILE A 483 1.47 24.96 -29.38
CA ILE A 483 0.73 24.55 -30.59
C ILE A 483 1.61 23.66 -31.48
N SER A 484 2.85 24.08 -31.76
CA SER A 484 3.79 23.30 -32.58
C SER A 484 4.10 21.95 -31.94
N SER A 485 4.26 21.86 -30.62
CA SER A 485 4.44 20.59 -29.93
C SER A 485 3.21 19.69 -30.08
N GLY A 486 1.99 20.23 -29.97
CA GLY A 486 0.76 19.44 -30.15
C GLY A 486 0.60 18.92 -31.58
N VAL A 487 0.87 19.75 -32.59
CA VAL A 487 0.87 19.34 -34.00
C VAL A 487 1.93 18.27 -34.26
N LEU A 488 3.11 18.42 -33.66
CA LEU A 488 4.20 17.46 -33.79
C LEU A 488 3.83 16.11 -33.17
N THR A 489 3.22 16.08 -31.98
CA THR A 489 2.70 14.85 -31.37
C THR A 489 1.68 14.16 -32.28
N LEU A 490 0.72 14.92 -32.83
CA LEU A 490 -0.27 14.37 -33.76
C LEU A 490 0.38 13.78 -35.02
N GLY A 491 1.40 14.45 -35.57
CA GLY A 491 2.19 13.95 -36.69
C GLY A 491 2.93 12.65 -36.38
N VAL A 492 3.56 12.56 -35.19
CA VAL A 492 4.22 11.34 -34.71
C VAL A 492 3.20 10.20 -34.58
N THR A 493 2.04 10.46 -33.97
CA THR A 493 0.98 9.45 -33.81
C THR A 493 0.48 8.95 -35.16
N LEU A 494 0.22 9.84 -36.12
CA LEU A 494 -0.23 9.46 -37.46
C LEU A 494 0.81 8.60 -38.20
N LEU A 495 2.09 8.98 -38.14
CA LEU A 495 3.18 8.20 -38.73
C LEU A 495 3.34 6.84 -38.07
N THR A 496 3.12 6.75 -36.77
CA THR A 496 3.14 5.49 -36.01
C THR A 496 2.03 4.55 -36.47
N VAL A 497 0.81 5.06 -36.58
CA VAL A 497 -0.35 4.29 -37.08
C VAL A 497 -0.10 3.83 -38.51
N LEU A 498 0.43 4.72 -39.37
CA LEU A 498 0.78 4.37 -40.75
C LEU A 498 1.84 3.26 -40.81
N TYR A 499 2.89 3.34 -39.99
CA TYR A 499 3.92 2.30 -39.91
C TYR A 499 3.34 0.95 -39.48
N SER A 500 2.46 0.96 -38.46
CA SER A 500 1.76 -0.24 -37.98
C SER A 500 0.91 -0.90 -39.06
N LEU A 501 0.31 -0.12 -39.97
CA LEU A 501 -0.51 -0.64 -41.07
C LEU A 501 0.31 -1.17 -42.25
N ILE A 502 1.45 -0.54 -42.57
CA ILE A 502 2.26 -0.90 -43.75
C ILE A 502 3.26 -2.01 -43.44
N VAL A 503 4.01 -1.90 -42.34
CA VAL A 503 5.13 -2.80 -42.01
C VAL A 503 4.66 -3.89 -41.07
N GLY A 504 3.96 -3.51 -39.99
CA GLY A 504 3.49 -4.42 -38.96
C GLY A 504 4.62 -4.97 -38.06
N GLY A 505 4.43 -4.89 -36.75
CA GLY A 505 5.36 -5.42 -35.76
C GLY A 505 6.54 -4.48 -35.45
N ARG A 506 6.98 -4.50 -34.17
CA ARG A 506 8.07 -3.66 -33.62
C ARG A 506 7.80 -2.15 -33.69
N GLU A 507 6.54 -1.74 -33.74
CA GLU A 507 6.09 -0.35 -33.66
C GLU A 507 6.74 0.41 -32.49
N GLU A 508 6.93 -0.22 -31.33
CA GLU A 508 7.60 0.41 -30.18
C GLU A 508 9.02 0.88 -30.53
N PHE A 509 9.81 0.07 -31.23
CA PHE A 509 11.16 0.45 -31.66
C PHE A 509 11.12 1.59 -32.68
N PHE A 510 10.21 1.51 -33.66
CA PHE A 510 10.05 2.55 -34.66
C PHE A 510 9.75 3.91 -34.02
N VAL A 511 8.76 3.97 -33.13
CA VAL A 511 8.37 5.21 -32.44
C VAL A 511 9.52 5.79 -31.63
N MET A 512 10.21 4.96 -30.85
CA MET A 512 11.28 5.42 -29.98
C MET A 512 12.46 5.99 -30.78
N TYR A 513 12.88 5.35 -31.86
CA TYR A 513 13.94 5.86 -32.73
C TYR A 513 13.53 7.07 -33.57
N PHE A 514 12.28 7.09 -34.06
CA PHE A 514 11.75 8.24 -34.78
C PHE A 514 11.71 9.49 -33.87
N LEU A 515 11.20 9.34 -32.65
CA LEU A 515 11.23 10.39 -31.63
C LEU A 515 12.66 10.81 -31.29
N LEU A 516 13.62 9.88 -31.23
CA LEU A 516 15.02 10.19 -30.96
C LEU A 516 15.60 11.10 -32.04
N ILE A 517 15.41 10.74 -33.32
CA ILE A 517 15.89 11.53 -34.46
C ILE A 517 15.22 12.91 -34.48
N LEU A 518 13.90 12.95 -34.25
CA LEU A 518 13.14 14.18 -34.22
C LEU A 518 13.58 15.12 -33.08
N ALA A 519 13.79 14.57 -31.87
CA ALA A 519 14.27 15.30 -30.73
C ALA A 519 15.70 15.83 -30.95
N LEU A 520 16.59 15.02 -31.53
CA LEU A 520 17.94 15.46 -31.93
C LEU A 520 17.88 16.61 -32.93
N PHE A 521 17.01 16.52 -33.94
CA PHE A 521 16.82 17.60 -34.90
C PHE A 521 16.36 18.90 -34.20
N ILE A 522 15.35 18.82 -33.34
CA ILE A 522 14.83 19.98 -32.59
C ILE A 522 15.91 20.60 -31.71
N LEU A 523 16.71 19.80 -31.00
CA LEU A 523 17.78 20.27 -30.12
C LEU A 523 18.94 20.91 -30.89
N LEU A 524 19.24 20.42 -32.11
CA LEU A 524 20.35 20.91 -32.93
C LEU A 524 20.01 22.22 -33.66
N VAL A 525 18.75 22.48 -34.00
CA VAL A 525 18.34 23.69 -34.75
C VAL A 525 18.77 24.98 -34.04
N PRO A 526 18.49 25.21 -32.74
CA PRO A 526 18.96 26.39 -32.02
C PRO A 526 20.49 26.50 -31.94
N ILE A 527 21.23 25.39 -32.02
CA ILE A 527 22.68 25.40 -31.87
C ILE A 527 23.36 25.72 -33.20
N LEU A 528 22.93 25.07 -34.28
CA LEU A 528 23.62 25.07 -35.57
C LEU A 528 22.94 25.93 -36.64
N MET A 529 21.60 26.03 -36.61
CA MET A 529 20.81 26.61 -37.69
C MET A 529 19.99 27.83 -37.27
N MET A 530 20.25 28.39 -36.09
CA MET A 530 19.47 29.48 -35.50
C MET A 530 19.29 30.69 -36.42
N ARG A 531 20.31 31.02 -37.24
CA ARG A 531 20.29 32.16 -38.18
C ARG A 531 19.56 31.88 -39.49
N LYS A 532 19.24 30.62 -39.81
CA LYS A 532 18.53 30.24 -41.03
C LYS A 532 17.03 30.50 -40.94
N PHE A 533 16.50 30.67 -39.72
CA PHE A 533 15.08 30.87 -39.47
C PHE A 533 14.82 32.27 -38.90
N GLY A 534 13.61 32.80 -39.15
CA GLY A 534 13.15 34.03 -38.52
C GLY A 534 13.10 33.91 -36.99
N LYS A 535 13.21 35.04 -36.28
CA LYS A 535 13.33 35.07 -34.81
C LYS A 535 12.20 34.33 -34.09
N LEU A 536 10.97 34.44 -34.61
CA LEU A 536 9.80 33.73 -34.09
C LEU A 536 9.91 32.21 -34.22
N ILE A 537 10.25 31.69 -35.41
CA ILE A 537 10.40 30.24 -35.63
C ILE A 537 11.56 29.70 -34.78
N SER A 538 12.67 30.42 -34.75
CA SER A 538 13.82 30.08 -33.91
C SER A 538 13.44 30.02 -32.41
N SER A 539 12.54 30.90 -31.95
CA SER A 539 12.05 30.90 -30.57
C SER A 539 11.23 29.65 -30.21
N ILE A 540 10.53 29.07 -31.19
CA ILE A 540 9.76 27.84 -31.01
C ILE A 540 10.71 26.68 -30.70
N PHE A 541 11.74 26.49 -31.54
CA PHE A 541 12.76 25.48 -31.30
C PHE A 541 13.50 25.71 -29.97
N VAL A 542 13.77 26.96 -29.61
CA VAL A 542 14.40 27.31 -28.32
C VAL A 542 13.52 26.86 -27.14
N ASN A 543 12.22 27.16 -27.16
CA ASN A 543 11.29 26.78 -26.09
C ASN A 543 11.07 25.27 -26.02
N ILE A 544 10.84 24.61 -27.16
CA ILE A 544 10.67 23.14 -27.20
C ILE A 544 11.94 22.45 -26.72
N SER A 545 13.13 22.96 -27.05
CA SER A 545 14.40 22.41 -26.53
C SER A 545 14.54 22.56 -25.01
N MET A 546 14.12 23.70 -24.44
CA MET A 546 14.19 23.90 -22.98
C MET A 546 13.34 22.89 -22.20
N ILE A 547 12.10 22.64 -22.65
CA ILE A 547 11.18 21.71 -21.99
C ILE A 547 11.49 20.25 -22.38
N GLY A 548 11.75 20.02 -23.66
CA GLY A 548 11.88 18.69 -24.26
C GLY A 548 13.20 17.98 -23.94
N PHE A 549 14.24 18.69 -23.49
CA PHE A 549 15.54 18.05 -23.20
C PHE A 549 15.44 16.95 -22.13
N VAL A 550 14.69 17.17 -21.06
CA VAL A 550 14.51 16.14 -20.01
C VAL A 550 13.74 14.93 -20.53
N LEU A 551 12.76 15.14 -21.43
CA LEU A 551 12.03 14.05 -22.10
C LEU A 551 12.94 13.31 -23.09
N PHE A 552 13.87 14.00 -23.73
CA PHE A 552 14.89 13.39 -24.58
C PHE A 552 15.84 12.48 -23.78
N VAL A 553 16.27 12.89 -22.58
CA VAL A 553 17.07 12.01 -21.71
C VAL A 553 16.26 10.80 -21.26
N LEU A 554 14.99 10.99 -20.86
CA LEU A 554 14.08 9.89 -20.53
C LEU A 554 13.93 8.91 -21.70
N LEU A 555 13.81 9.42 -22.92
CA LEU A 555 13.72 8.62 -24.14
C LEU A 555 14.96 7.74 -24.34
N ILE A 556 16.17 8.23 -24.03
CA ILE A 556 17.40 7.43 -24.09
C ILE A 556 17.33 6.26 -23.11
N PHE A 557 16.95 6.51 -21.85
CA PHE A 557 16.75 5.46 -20.86
C PHE A 557 15.69 4.45 -21.32
N GLY A 558 14.58 4.93 -21.89
CA GLY A 558 13.52 4.09 -22.45
C GLY A 558 14.01 3.20 -23.58
N ILE A 559 14.83 3.72 -24.51
CA ILE A 559 15.42 2.92 -25.61
C ILE A 559 16.33 1.83 -25.04
N ILE A 560 17.20 2.17 -24.07
CA ILE A 560 18.10 1.19 -23.45
C ILE A 560 17.29 0.08 -22.76
N SER A 561 16.30 0.44 -21.95
CA SER A 561 15.44 -0.52 -21.25
C SER A 561 14.63 -1.39 -22.22
N LEU A 562 14.15 -0.82 -23.34
CA LEU A 562 13.45 -1.58 -24.37
C LEU A 562 14.34 -2.66 -25.00
N HIS A 563 15.59 -2.32 -25.33
CA HIS A 563 16.58 -3.28 -25.84
C HIS A 563 16.93 -4.36 -24.80
N GLN A 564 17.13 -3.98 -23.54
CA GLN A 564 17.40 -4.94 -22.46
C GLN A 564 16.25 -5.91 -22.25
N ARG A 565 15.00 -5.41 -22.28
CA ARG A 565 13.81 -6.24 -22.16
C ARG A 565 13.68 -7.22 -23.32
N ASN A 566 13.87 -6.76 -24.55
CA ASN A 566 13.82 -7.61 -25.73
C ASN A 566 14.94 -8.67 -25.73
N ALA A 567 16.17 -8.30 -25.36
CA ALA A 567 17.28 -9.24 -25.25
C ALA A 567 17.09 -10.27 -24.11
N CYS A 568 16.35 -9.91 -23.05
CA CYS A 568 16.09 -10.81 -21.93
C CYS A 568 15.01 -11.85 -22.21
N GLN A 569 14.02 -11.54 -23.08
CA GLN A 569 12.99 -12.50 -23.50
C GLN A 569 13.59 -13.76 -24.15
N ASP A 570 14.78 -13.64 -24.75
CA ASP A 570 15.49 -14.74 -25.39
C ASP A 570 16.20 -15.70 -24.40
N VAL A 571 16.27 -15.39 -23.09
CA VAL A 571 17.15 -16.10 -22.12
C VAL A 571 16.41 -16.71 -20.91
N TYR A 572 15.08 -16.66 -20.79
CA TYR A 572 14.30 -17.25 -19.67
C TYR A 572 14.89 -16.94 -18.27
N ARG A 573 15.27 -15.69 -18.02
CA ARG A 573 15.70 -15.22 -16.70
C ARG A 573 15.00 -13.92 -16.34
N ASN A 574 14.76 -13.68 -15.05
CA ASN A 574 14.38 -12.37 -14.54
C ASN A 574 15.57 -11.41 -14.68
N CYS A 575 15.67 -10.67 -15.78
CA CYS A 575 16.63 -9.57 -15.91
C CYS A 575 15.95 -8.26 -15.54
N LYS A 576 16.56 -7.50 -14.63
CA LYS A 576 16.15 -6.11 -14.37
C LYS A 576 16.65 -5.20 -15.48
N THR A 577 15.78 -4.39 -16.05
CA THR A 577 16.18 -3.32 -17.00
C THR A 577 16.93 -2.20 -16.27
N LEU A 578 17.57 -1.29 -17.00
CA LEU A 578 18.27 -0.13 -16.42
C LEU A 578 17.31 0.75 -15.62
N ILE A 579 16.08 0.95 -16.12
CA ILE A 579 15.06 1.71 -15.40
C ILE A 579 14.64 0.99 -14.13
N GLU A 580 14.42 -0.33 -14.17
CA GLU A 580 14.06 -1.12 -12.98
C GLU A 580 15.22 -1.22 -11.96
N TYR A 581 16.46 -1.23 -12.44
CA TYR A 581 17.64 -1.29 -11.58
C TYR A 581 17.87 0.04 -10.85
N LEU A 582 17.72 1.15 -11.55
CA LEU A 582 17.90 2.49 -10.97
C LEU A 582 16.64 2.97 -10.23
N ASP A 583 15.47 2.44 -10.57
CA ASP A 583 14.17 2.76 -9.97
C ASP A 583 13.94 4.28 -9.91
N PHE A 584 13.53 4.83 -8.77
CA PHE A 584 13.32 6.26 -8.58
C PHE A 584 14.58 7.12 -8.83
N ASN A 585 15.79 6.54 -8.80
CA ASN A 585 17.02 7.30 -9.08
C ASN A 585 17.10 7.81 -10.51
N VAL A 586 16.45 7.14 -11.48
CA VAL A 586 16.36 7.62 -12.88
C VAL A 586 15.77 9.03 -12.92
N SER A 587 14.73 9.27 -12.12
CA SER A 587 14.05 10.57 -12.03
C SER A 587 15.00 11.68 -11.59
N TYR A 588 15.84 11.44 -10.57
CA TYR A 588 16.83 12.42 -10.10
C TYR A 588 17.96 12.65 -11.11
N ILE A 589 18.44 11.60 -11.77
CA ILE A 589 19.48 11.72 -12.81
C ILE A 589 18.97 12.60 -13.95
N ILE A 590 17.76 12.35 -14.46
CA ILE A 590 17.16 13.16 -15.54
C ILE A 590 17.01 14.62 -15.10
N LEU A 591 16.57 14.86 -13.87
CA LEU A 591 16.44 16.22 -13.34
C LEU A 591 17.80 16.95 -13.30
N VAL A 592 18.84 16.30 -12.79
CA VAL A 592 20.21 16.86 -12.75
C VAL A 592 20.71 17.16 -14.17
N CYS A 593 20.50 16.25 -15.12
CA CYS A 593 20.79 16.50 -16.54
C CYS A 593 20.03 17.72 -17.06
N GLY A 594 18.77 17.92 -16.67
CA GLY A 594 17.96 19.09 -17.00
C GLY A 594 18.58 20.40 -16.50
N PHE A 595 19.01 20.47 -15.23
CA PHE A 595 19.70 21.65 -14.69
C PHE A 595 21.02 21.94 -15.40
N ILE A 596 21.84 20.90 -15.64
CA ILE A 596 23.11 21.03 -16.36
C ILE A 596 22.87 21.56 -17.78
N PHE A 597 21.89 21.00 -18.48
CA PHE A 597 21.51 21.46 -19.81
C PHE A 597 21.08 22.93 -19.77
N MET A 598 20.16 23.31 -18.88
CA MET A 598 19.70 24.69 -18.76
C MET A 598 20.87 25.66 -18.53
N TYR A 599 21.85 25.31 -17.71
CA TYR A 599 23.05 26.13 -17.48
C TYR A 599 23.83 26.41 -18.78
N PHE A 600 24.17 25.37 -19.54
CA PHE A 600 24.91 25.53 -20.80
C PHE A 600 24.06 26.22 -21.87
N TYR A 601 22.77 25.89 -21.92
CA TYR A 601 21.81 26.38 -22.88
C TYR A 601 21.54 27.89 -22.75
N MET A 602 21.86 28.52 -21.61
CA MET A 602 21.86 29.98 -21.48
C MET A 602 22.70 30.69 -22.55
N SER A 603 23.78 30.05 -23.03
CA SER A 603 24.59 30.59 -24.13
C SER A 603 23.83 30.69 -25.44
N VAL A 604 23.01 29.68 -25.73
CA VAL A 604 22.17 29.61 -26.92
C VAL A 604 21.07 30.67 -26.83
N ILE A 605 20.43 30.77 -25.66
CA ILE A 605 19.40 31.77 -25.38
C ILE A 605 19.90 33.21 -25.57
N GLN A 606 21.12 33.52 -25.11
CA GLN A 606 21.72 34.83 -25.32
C GLN A 606 21.92 35.14 -26.81
N LYS A 607 22.42 34.16 -27.59
CA LYS A 607 22.60 34.31 -29.04
C LYS A 607 21.25 34.54 -29.73
N TRP A 608 20.21 33.80 -29.35
CA TRP A 608 18.86 33.99 -29.87
C TRP A 608 18.30 35.38 -29.54
N LYS A 609 18.48 35.84 -28.29
CA LYS A 609 17.99 37.15 -27.85
C LYS A 609 18.60 38.30 -28.67
N ALA A 610 19.88 38.17 -29.05
CA ALA A 610 20.63 39.14 -29.85
C ALA A 610 20.26 39.16 -31.35
N MET A 611 19.43 38.24 -31.85
CA MET A 611 18.98 38.26 -33.24
C MET A 611 18.14 39.52 -33.54
N PRO A 612 18.24 40.10 -34.75
CA PRO A 612 17.33 41.16 -35.20
C PRO A 612 15.89 40.64 -35.22
N GLN A 613 14.92 41.55 -35.04
CA GLN A 613 13.49 41.20 -34.98
C GLN A 613 13.00 40.57 -36.28
#